data_AF-A0A0A5HML6-F1
#
_entry.id   AF-A0A0A5HML6-F1
#
_cell.length_a   1.000
_cell.length_b   1.000
_cell.length_c   1.000
_cell.angle_alpha   90.00
_cell.angle_beta   90.00
_cell.angle_gamma   90.00
#
_symmetry.space_group_name_H-M   'P 1'
#
loop_
_entity.id
_entity.type
_entity.pdbx_description
1 polymer ?
#
loop_
_entity_poly.entity_id
_entity_poly.type
_entity_poly.pdbx_seq_one_letter_code
_entity_poly.pdbx_strand_id
1 'polypeptide(L)'
;MNYDVIALACEQLDYRDKLRLAQLLIQTARKEEETVNPQDRTIKPKPAVPEAIVEEQEIDTISYVHERLLKLRPVKTKSLTNSIKAMFQFQGGISEAEVSDIVSELQHRKLIKLTNNKVEYKD
;
A
#
# COMPACT_ATOMS: atom_id res chain seq x y z
N MET A 1 10.54 8.81 35.20
CA MET A 1 9.64 7.65 35.27
C MET A 1 10.33 6.52 34.54
N ASN A 2 10.49 5.33 35.14
CA ASN A 2 11.22 4.23 34.49
C ASN A 2 10.26 3.39 33.63
N TYR A 3 10.76 2.84 32.52
CA TYR A 3 9.98 2.01 31.59
C TYR A 3 9.28 0.85 32.31
N ASP A 4 10.00 0.18 33.20
CA ASP A 4 9.51 -1.00 33.92
C ASP A 4 8.28 -0.69 34.80
N VAL A 5 8.22 0.53 35.37
CA VAL A 5 7.10 0.96 36.21
C VAL A 5 5.84 1.19 35.36
N ILE A 6 6.01 1.71 34.14
CA ILE A 6 4.91 1.93 33.21
C ILE A 6 4.42 0.60 32.65
N ALA A 7 5.34 -0.31 32.30
CA ALA A 7 4.99 -1.65 31.84
C ALA A 7 4.14 -2.40 32.88
N LEU A 8 4.56 -2.39 34.15
CA LEU A 8 3.82 -3.01 35.25
C LEU A 8 2.43 -2.37 35.45
N ALA A 9 2.31 -1.05 35.33
CA ALA A 9 1.02 -0.37 35.42
C ALA A 9 0.10 -0.73 34.22
N CYS A 10 0.67 -0.88 33.03
CA CYS A 10 -0.05 -1.28 31.83
C CYS A 10 -0.58 -2.71 31.94
N GLU A 11 0.06 -3.62 32.67
CA GLU A 11 -0.44 -4.99 32.87
C GLU A 11 -1.82 -5.01 33.53
N GLN A 12 -2.10 -4.07 34.44
CA GLN A 12 -3.37 -3.94 35.17
C GLN A 12 -4.52 -3.41 34.30
N LEU A 13 -4.24 -2.90 33.10
CA LEU A 13 -5.26 -2.39 32.19
C LEU A 13 -5.98 -3.52 31.44
N ASP A 14 -7.26 -3.29 31.12
CA ASP A 14 -8.00 -4.15 30.22
C ASP A 14 -7.47 -4.03 28.78
N TYR A 15 -7.74 -5.03 27.93
CA TYR A 15 -7.22 -5.08 26.56
C TYR A 15 -7.61 -3.85 25.74
N ARG A 16 -8.81 -3.29 25.97
CA ARG A 16 -9.28 -2.08 25.28
C ARG A 16 -8.45 -0.85 25.64
N ASP A 17 -8.15 -0.69 26.92
CA ASP A 17 -7.36 0.43 27.41
C ASP A 17 -5.89 0.31 27.00
N LYS A 18 -5.36 -0.93 26.95
CA LYS A 18 -4.03 -1.21 26.38
C LYS A 18 -3.93 -0.79 24.91
N LEU A 19 -4.92 -1.15 24.09
CA LEU A 19 -4.95 -0.77 22.67
C LEU A 19 -5.10 0.74 22.48
N ARG A 20 -5.94 1.40 23.29
CA ARG A 20 -6.11 2.85 23.26
C ARG A 20 -4.84 3.59 23.67
N LEU A 21 -4.16 3.12 24.72
CA LEU A 21 -2.91 3.69 25.19
C LEU A 21 -1.80 3.53 24.14
N ALA A 22 -1.69 2.36 23.51
CA ALA A 22 -0.72 2.14 22.44
C ALA A 22 -0.92 3.12 21.27
N GLN A 23 -2.17 3.33 20.84
CA GLN A 23 -2.50 4.31 19.81
C GLN A 23 -2.09 5.72 20.20
N LEU A 24 -2.36 6.13 21.45
CA LEU A 24 -1.96 7.44 21.96
C LEU A 24 -0.45 7.61 21.95
N LEU A 25 0.30 6.62 22.44
CA LEU A 25 1.77 6.67 22.50
C LEU A 25 2.40 6.79 21.12
N ILE A 26 1.86 6.09 20.12
CA ILE A 26 2.30 6.20 18.72
C ILE A 26 2.04 7.61 18.19
N GLN A 27 0.85 8.17 18.45
CA GLN A 27 0.51 9.52 18.00
C GLN A 27 1.41 10.59 18.64
N THR A 28 1.67 10.48 19.94
CA THR A 28 2.54 11.43 20.65
C THR A 28 3.98 11.32 20.17
N ALA A 29 4.49 10.09 19.99
CA ALA A 29 5.85 9.88 19.49
C ALA A 29 6.04 10.45 18.08
N ARG A 30 5.06 10.25 17.19
CA ARG A 30 5.11 10.85 15.84
C ARG A 30 5.08 12.37 15.88
N LYS A 31 4.26 12.96 16.74
CA LYS A 31 4.20 14.42 16.90
C LYS A 31 5.51 14.98 17.44
N GLU A 32 6.12 14.30 18.42
CA GLU A 32 7.42 14.66 18.96
C GLU A 32 8.52 14.54 17.90
N GLU A 33 8.52 13.46 17.14
CA GLU A 33 9.42 13.26 16.00
C GLU A 33 9.25 14.37 14.94
N GLU A 34 8.03 14.74 14.57
CA GLU A 34 7.78 15.86 13.64
C GLU A 34 8.31 17.21 14.18
N THR A 35 8.28 17.42 15.50
CA THR A 35 8.84 18.65 16.11
C THR A 35 10.36 18.65 16.19
N VAL A 36 10.97 17.48 16.40
CA VAL A 36 12.43 17.34 16.58
C VAL A 36 13.14 17.21 15.23
N ASN A 37 12.53 16.53 14.26
CA ASN A 37 13.05 16.29 12.91
C ASN A 37 12.08 16.77 11.81
N PRO A 38 11.86 18.09 11.67
CA PRO A 38 10.94 18.64 10.67
C PRO A 38 11.39 18.46 9.20
N GLN A 39 12.53 17.81 8.93
CA GLN A 39 13.19 17.81 7.62
C GLN A 39 12.90 16.60 6.70
N ASP A 40 12.31 15.50 7.19
CA ASP A 40 12.13 14.27 6.39
C ASP A 40 10.69 14.07 5.87
N ARG A 41 10.05 15.15 5.42
CA ARG A 41 8.87 15.06 4.52
C ARG A 41 9.23 15.00 3.03
N THR A 42 10.52 15.09 2.69
CA THR A 42 10.95 14.80 1.32
C THR A 42 11.19 13.31 1.18
N ILE A 43 10.53 12.72 0.18
CA ILE A 43 10.70 11.34 -0.27
C ILE A 43 12.19 11.12 -0.56
N LYS A 44 12.95 10.67 0.45
CA LYS A 44 14.25 10.08 0.24
C LYS A 44 13.98 8.58 0.04
N PRO A 45 14.28 7.99 -1.12
CA PRO A 45 14.31 6.54 -1.23
C PRO A 45 15.29 6.02 -0.18
N LYS A 46 14.78 5.16 0.69
CA LYS A 46 15.46 4.59 1.86
C LYS A 46 16.82 4.00 1.42
N PRO A 47 17.95 4.36 2.06
CA PRO A 47 19.21 3.68 1.80
C PRO A 47 19.13 2.25 2.34
N ALA A 48 19.58 1.30 1.53
CA ALA A 48 19.60 -0.12 1.82
C ALA A 48 20.30 -0.44 3.14
N VAL A 49 19.65 -1.24 3.99
CA VAL A 49 20.28 -1.97 5.11
C VAL A 49 19.79 -3.42 5.06
N PRO A 50 20.66 -4.42 5.28
CA PRO A 50 20.49 -5.77 4.76
C PRO A 50 19.51 -6.65 5.55
N GLU A 51 18.86 -7.52 4.78
CA GLU A 51 18.03 -8.69 5.04
C GLU A 51 18.05 -9.30 6.47
N ALA A 52 16.87 -9.36 7.09
CA ALA A 52 16.46 -10.54 7.84
C ALA A 52 14.93 -10.64 7.89
N ILE A 53 14.40 -11.61 7.15
CA ILE A 53 13.14 -12.33 7.40
C ILE A 53 11.89 -11.47 7.61
N VAL A 54 11.48 -10.79 6.55
CA VAL A 54 10.07 -10.78 6.20
C VAL A 54 10.02 -11.31 4.77
N GLU A 55 9.36 -12.45 4.56
CA GLU A 55 8.77 -12.74 3.25
C GLU A 55 7.64 -11.73 3.04
N GLU A 56 8.01 -10.44 2.97
CA GLU A 56 7.30 -9.46 2.20
C GLU A 56 7.48 -9.96 0.78
N GLN A 57 6.53 -10.78 0.33
CA GLN A 57 6.10 -10.64 -1.04
C GLN A 57 5.78 -9.15 -1.18
N GLU A 58 6.75 -8.36 -1.63
CA GLU A 58 6.50 -7.18 -2.44
C GLU A 58 5.61 -7.73 -3.55
N ILE A 59 4.30 -7.74 -3.30
CA ILE A 59 3.32 -8.12 -4.29
C ILE A 59 3.47 -7.01 -5.31
N ASP A 60 4.28 -7.27 -6.32
CA ASP A 60 4.46 -6.44 -7.49
C ASP A 60 3.06 -5.95 -7.85
N THR A 61 2.84 -4.65 -7.71
CA THR A 61 1.50 -4.05 -7.81
C THR A 61 0.85 -4.45 -9.14
N ILE A 62 1.68 -4.67 -10.15
CA ILE A 62 1.34 -5.21 -11.46
C ILE A 62 0.87 -6.67 -11.39
N SER A 63 1.53 -7.54 -10.62
CA SER A 63 1.10 -8.93 -10.40
C SER A 63 -0.25 -9.00 -9.70
N TYR A 64 -0.47 -8.18 -8.67
CA TYR A 64 -1.76 -8.08 -7.98
C TYR A 64 -2.88 -7.62 -8.93
N VAL A 65 -2.61 -6.56 -9.70
CA VAL A 65 -3.56 -6.05 -10.69
C VAL A 65 -3.82 -7.11 -11.77
N HIS A 66 -2.79 -7.81 -12.23
CA HIS A 66 -2.91 -8.86 -13.24
C HIS A 66 -3.80 -10.02 -12.79
N GLU A 67 -3.55 -10.60 -11.61
CA GLU A 67 -4.37 -11.70 -11.06
C GLU A 67 -5.84 -11.28 -10.91
N ARG A 68 -6.06 -10.04 -10.48
CA ARG A 68 -7.41 -9.52 -10.27
C ARG A 68 -8.12 -9.22 -11.59
N LEU A 69 -7.38 -8.76 -12.60
CA LEU A 69 -7.88 -8.59 -13.96
C LEU A 69 -8.21 -9.91 -14.64
N LEU A 70 -7.42 -10.97 -14.41
CA LEU A 70 -7.74 -12.33 -14.90
C LEU A 70 -9.04 -12.88 -14.31
N LYS A 71 -9.37 -12.52 -13.07
CA LYS A 71 -10.65 -12.90 -12.42
C LYS A 71 -11.83 -12.09 -12.95
N LEU A 72 -11.67 -10.78 -13.14
CA LEU A 72 -12.75 -9.88 -13.57
C LEU A 72 -12.98 -9.89 -15.10
N ARG A 73 -11.96 -10.22 -15.89
CA ARG A 73 -11.90 -10.19 -17.37
C ARG A 73 -12.68 -9.04 -18.00
N PRO A 74 -12.39 -7.77 -17.67
CA PRO A 74 -13.05 -6.65 -18.32
C PRO A 74 -12.76 -6.66 -19.83
N VAL A 75 -13.83 -6.69 -20.64
CA VAL A 75 -13.76 -6.81 -22.12
C VAL A 75 -13.51 -5.46 -22.80
N LYS A 76 -13.90 -4.35 -22.16
CA LYS A 76 -13.82 -2.98 -22.71
C LYS A 76 -12.73 -2.17 -22.01
N THR A 77 -12.07 -1.26 -22.72
CA THR A 77 -11.04 -0.35 -22.16
C THR A 77 -11.55 0.48 -20.98
N LYS A 78 -12.75 1.08 -21.10
CA LYS A 78 -13.40 1.81 -20.01
C LYS A 78 -13.68 0.93 -18.79
N SER A 79 -13.97 -0.35 -19.01
CA SER A 79 -14.17 -1.30 -17.92
C SER A 79 -12.86 -1.63 -17.24
N LEU A 80 -11.76 -1.77 -18.01
CA LEU A 80 -10.42 -2.02 -17.48
C LEU A 80 -9.96 -0.86 -16.58
N THR A 81 -10.06 0.38 -17.05
CA THR A 81 -9.65 1.55 -16.26
C THR A 81 -10.48 1.71 -15.00
N ASN A 82 -11.81 1.49 -15.08
CA ASN A 82 -12.68 1.51 -13.91
C ASN A 82 -12.37 0.37 -12.92
N SER A 83 -12.07 -0.83 -13.43
CA SER A 83 -11.65 -1.95 -12.59
C SER A 83 -10.36 -1.61 -11.85
N ILE A 84 -9.35 -1.07 -12.52
CA ILE A 84 -8.08 -0.65 -11.90
C ILE A 84 -8.32 0.44 -10.85
N LYS A 85 -9.09 1.50 -11.16
CA LYS A 85 -9.46 2.54 -10.16
C LYS A 85 -10.14 1.94 -8.92
N ALA A 86 -11.05 0.98 -9.11
CA ALA A 86 -11.71 0.30 -8.00
C ALA A 86 -10.76 -0.57 -7.16
N MET A 87 -9.68 -1.10 -7.73
CA MET A 87 -8.67 -1.88 -6.99
C MET A 87 -7.94 -1.04 -5.95
N PHE A 88 -7.74 0.26 -6.23
CA PHE A 88 -7.01 1.19 -5.36
C PHE A 88 -7.91 2.16 -4.58
N GLN A 89 -9.24 2.05 -4.70
CA GLN A 89 -10.19 2.93 -4.01
C GLN A 89 -10.03 2.89 -2.48
N PHE A 90 -9.71 1.73 -1.91
CA PHE A 90 -9.49 1.56 -0.47
C PHE A 90 -8.13 2.08 0.01
N GLN A 91 -7.21 2.40 -0.92
CA GLN A 91 -5.87 2.92 -0.64
C GLN A 91 -5.76 4.43 -0.87
N GLY A 92 -6.88 5.12 -1.06
CA GLY A 92 -6.94 6.57 -1.31
C GLY A 92 -7.29 6.94 -2.75
N GLY A 93 -7.49 5.95 -3.63
CA GLY A 93 -7.75 6.17 -5.05
C GLY A 93 -6.48 6.54 -5.81
N ILE A 94 -6.52 6.38 -7.13
CA ILE A 94 -5.40 6.69 -8.03
C ILE A 94 -5.86 7.63 -9.13
N SER A 95 -4.93 8.47 -9.58
CA SER A 95 -5.16 9.43 -10.65
C SER A 95 -5.28 8.74 -12.02
N GLU A 96 -5.81 9.45 -13.02
CA GLU A 96 -5.91 8.89 -14.38
C GLU A 96 -4.54 8.64 -15.02
N ALA A 97 -3.53 9.43 -14.63
CA ALA A 97 -2.16 9.25 -15.08
C ALA A 97 -1.58 7.92 -14.56
N GLU A 98 -1.72 7.65 -13.26
CA GLU A 98 -1.26 6.40 -12.64
C GLU A 98 -1.98 5.17 -13.23
N VAL A 99 -3.28 5.27 -13.53
CA VAL A 99 -4.01 4.20 -14.24
C VAL A 99 -3.41 3.95 -15.62
N SER A 100 -3.07 5.01 -16.36
CA SER A 100 -2.45 4.89 -17.68
C SER A 100 -1.06 4.25 -17.60
N ASP A 101 -0.29 4.58 -16.57
CA ASP A 101 1.04 4.01 -16.34
C ASP A 101 0.94 2.51 -16.04
N ILE A 102 0.03 2.11 -15.15
CA ILE A 102 -0.24 0.69 -14.84
C ILE A 102 -0.67 -0.08 -16.09
N VAL A 103 -1.56 0.50 -16.91
CA VAL A 103 -2.00 -0.15 -18.17
C VAL A 103 -0.84 -0.28 -19.15
N SER A 104 0.04 0.71 -19.24
CA SER A 104 1.21 0.69 -20.11
C SER A 104 2.21 -0.38 -19.65
N GLU A 105 2.41 -0.52 -18.34
CA GLU A 105 3.28 -1.55 -17.77
C GLU A 105 2.74 -2.97 -17.97
N LEU A 106 1.42 -3.15 -17.83
CA LEU A 106 0.74 -4.42 -18.13
C LEU A 106 0.87 -4.82 -19.62
N GLN A 107 0.85 -3.83 -20.53
CA GLN A 107 1.10 -4.07 -21.96
C GLN A 107 2.57 -4.39 -22.22
N HIS A 108 3.51 -3.67 -21.58
CA HIS A 108 4.95 -3.89 -21.74
C HIS A 108 5.34 -5.31 -21.32
N ARG A 109 4.77 -5.81 -20.22
CA ARG A 109 4.94 -7.18 -19.73
C ARG A 109 4.16 -8.23 -20.55
N LYS A 110 3.46 -7.82 -21.62
CA LYS A 110 2.68 -8.65 -22.54
C LYS A 110 1.52 -9.43 -21.89
N LEU A 111 1.06 -8.99 -20.73
CA LEU A 111 -0.03 -9.63 -19.97
C LEU A 111 -1.41 -9.29 -20.56
N ILE A 112 -1.55 -8.09 -21.11
CA ILE A 112 -2.78 -7.64 -21.78
C ILE A 112 -2.47 -7.07 -23.16
N LYS A 113 -3.40 -7.23 -24.10
CA LYS A 113 -3.37 -6.62 -25.43
C LYS A 113 -4.64 -5.82 -25.65
N LEU A 114 -4.49 -4.54 -25.95
CA LEU A 114 -5.62 -3.66 -26.29
C LEU A 114 -5.77 -3.60 -27.81
N THR A 115 -6.89 -4.09 -28.34
CA THR A 115 -7.20 -4.04 -29.78
C THR A 115 -8.57 -3.40 -29.98
N ASN A 116 -8.64 -2.25 -30.67
CA ASN A 116 -9.88 -1.54 -31.03
C ASN A 116 -10.98 -1.58 -29.95
N ASN A 117 -10.65 -1.05 -28.78
CA ASN A 117 -11.55 -0.93 -27.63
C ASN A 117 -11.88 -2.23 -26.87
N LYS A 118 -11.27 -3.35 -27.26
CA LYS A 118 -11.33 -4.64 -26.56
C LYS A 118 -10.01 -4.96 -25.85
N VAL A 119 -10.10 -5.61 -24.70
CA VAL A 119 -8.96 -6.10 -23.92
C VAL A 119 -8.88 -7.62 -24.08
N GLU A 120 -7.74 -8.10 -24.57
CA GLU A 120 -7.41 -9.52 -24.68
C GLU A 120 -6.36 -9.84 -23.61
N TYR A 121 -6.64 -10.85 -22.79
CA TYR A 121 -5.71 -11.36 -21.78
C TYR A 121 -4.92 -12.52 -22.39
N LYS A 122 -3.62 -12.54 -22.16
CA LYS A 122 -2.80 -13.71 -22.47
C LYS A 122 -2.61 -14.51 -21.18
N ASP A 123 -2.99 -15.77 -21.22
CA ASP A 123 -2.69 -16.76 -20.17
C ASP A 123 -1.20 -17.11 -20.15
#